data_AF-A0A1Y2B8U7-F1
#
_entry.id   AF-A0A1Y2B8U7-F1
#
_cell.length_a   1.000
_cell.length_b   1.000
_cell.length_c   1.000
_cell.angle_alpha   90.00
_cell.angle_beta   90.00
_cell.angle_gamma   90.00
#
_symmetry.space_group_name_H-M   'P 1'
#
loop_
_entity.id
_entity.type
_entity.pdbx_description
1 polymer ?
#
loop_
_entity_poly.entity_id
_entity_poly.type
_entity_poly.pdbx_seq_one_letter_code
_entity_poly.pdbx_strand_id
1 'polypeptide(L)'
;MAALPVSLKDLVRQSIFDELRKKAIPYATSVLLVDEAADAILLESNCSLTELMGLGIREKQLLFANRNQKDAPVVYFVSPGMDVAQKIVEDAARKLYTSAYIFVTSQASDDVFNYVSTNYHKAM
;
A
#
# COMPACT_ATOMS: atom_id res chain seq x y z
N MET A 1 -8.43 -32.66 18.33
CA MET A 1 -8.15 -32.19 16.96
C MET A 1 -6.77 -31.57 16.96
N ALA A 2 -5.81 -32.13 16.23
CA ALA A 2 -4.49 -31.50 16.08
C ALA A 2 -4.66 -30.26 15.18
N ALA A 3 -4.17 -29.10 15.63
CA ALA A 3 -4.12 -27.91 14.78
C ALA A 3 -3.23 -28.22 13.57
N LEU A 4 -3.75 -28.00 12.35
CA LEU A 4 -2.94 -28.12 11.14
C LEU A 4 -1.78 -27.12 11.23
N PRO A 5 -0.55 -27.50 10.84
CA PRO A 5 0.57 -26.58 10.85
C PRO A 5 0.27 -25.42 9.90
N VAL A 6 0.13 -24.22 10.43
CA VAL A 6 -0.11 -23.01 9.64
C VAL A 6 1.24 -22.42 9.25
N SER A 7 1.45 -22.20 7.96
CA SER A 7 2.65 -21.51 7.46
C SER A 7 2.62 -20.06 7.92
N LEU A 8 3.74 -19.56 8.45
CA LEU A 8 3.89 -18.14 8.78
C LEU A 8 3.63 -17.25 7.56
N LYS A 9 4.00 -17.72 6.35
CA LYS A 9 3.74 -17.01 5.10
C LYS A 9 2.24 -16.89 4.81
N ASP A 10 1.46 -17.93 5.11
CA ASP A 10 0.02 -17.91 4.90
C ASP A 10 -0.68 -16.97 5.90
N LEU A 11 -0.19 -16.89 7.15
CA LEU A 11 -0.68 -15.93 8.13
C LEU A 11 -0.41 -14.48 7.72
N VAL A 12 0.82 -14.18 7.29
CA VAL A 12 1.19 -12.83 6.83
C VAL A 12 0.38 -12.47 5.60
N ARG A 13 0.28 -13.38 4.64
CA ARG A 13 -0.57 -13.23 3.45
C ARG A 13 -2.01 -12.95 3.85
N GLN A 14 -2.62 -13.77 4.70
CA GLN A 14 -4.02 -13.56 5.11
C GLN A 14 -4.21 -12.18 5.77
N SER A 15 -3.30 -11.77 6.65
CA SER A 15 -3.33 -10.45 7.29
C SER A 15 -3.30 -9.31 6.27
N ILE A 16 -2.41 -9.38 5.27
CA ILE A 16 -2.32 -8.39 4.19
C ILE A 16 -3.62 -8.35 3.39
N PHE A 17 -4.17 -9.51 3.03
CA PHE A 17 -5.42 -9.58 2.27
C PHE A 17 -6.63 -9.08 3.06
N ASP A 18 -6.70 -9.35 4.36
CA ASP A 18 -7.79 -8.89 5.22
C ASP A 18 -7.75 -7.35 5.38
N GLU A 19 -6.56 -6.76 5.54
CA GLU A 19 -6.37 -5.31 5.53
C GLU A 19 -6.75 -4.69 4.17
N LEU A 20 -6.29 -5.31 3.08
CA LEU A 20 -6.63 -4.93 1.70
C LEU A 20 -8.05 -5.35 1.27
N ARG A 21 -8.89 -5.88 2.15
CA ARG A 21 -10.32 -6.15 1.87
C ARG A 21 -11.26 -5.26 2.65
N LYS A 22 -10.73 -4.37 3.51
CA LYS A 22 -11.56 -3.47 4.31
C LYS A 22 -12.45 -2.62 3.40
N LYS A 23 -13.77 -2.66 3.66
CA LYS A 23 -14.88 -2.20 2.79
C LYS A 23 -14.84 -0.73 2.31
N ALA A 24 -13.86 0.07 2.70
CA ALA A 24 -13.79 1.50 2.41
C ALA A 24 -12.98 1.85 1.14
N ILE A 25 -12.34 0.88 0.48
CA ILE A 25 -11.53 1.13 -0.71
C ILE A 25 -12.29 0.69 -1.97
N PRO A 26 -12.44 1.56 -2.98
CA PRO A 26 -13.03 1.22 -4.26
C PRO A 26 -12.01 0.43 -5.10
N TYR A 27 -11.68 -0.78 -4.63
CA TYR A 27 -10.53 -1.52 -5.13
C TYR A 27 -10.57 -1.80 -6.62
N ALA A 28 -11.74 -1.90 -7.26
CA ALA A 28 -11.94 -2.36 -8.64
C ALA A 28 -11.16 -1.58 -9.74
N THR A 29 -10.58 -0.43 -9.42
CA THR A 29 -9.71 0.34 -10.32
C THR A 29 -8.47 0.90 -9.63
N SER A 30 -8.12 0.39 -8.45
CA SER A 30 -7.04 0.93 -7.63
C SER A 30 -5.66 0.49 -8.12
N VAL A 31 -4.68 1.38 -7.95
CA VAL A 31 -3.27 1.11 -8.18
C VAL A 31 -2.61 0.79 -6.85
N LEU A 32 -1.88 -0.33 -6.75
CA LEU A 32 -1.09 -0.67 -5.57
C LEU A 32 0.33 -0.12 -5.74
N LEU A 33 0.74 0.74 -4.80
CA LEU A 33 2.09 1.25 -4.71
C LEU A 33 2.82 0.57 -3.58
N VAL A 34 4.01 0.07 -3.89
CA VAL A 34 4.90 -0.58 -2.93
C VAL A 34 6.29 0.03 -2.99
N ASP A 35 6.95 0.16 -1.85
CA ASP A 35 8.40 0.37 -1.82
C ASP A 35 9.12 -0.99 -1.89
N GLU A 36 10.45 -0.99 -2.00
CA GLU A 36 11.23 -2.22 -2.14
C GLU A 36 11.03 -3.18 -0.95
N ALA A 37 10.95 -2.63 0.27
CA ALA A 37 10.73 -3.40 1.48
C ALA A 37 9.34 -4.07 1.49
N ALA A 38 8.28 -3.35 1.14
CA ALA A 38 6.95 -3.93 1.07
C ALA A 38 6.79 -4.90 -0.11
N ASP A 39 7.47 -4.65 -1.24
CA ASP A 39 7.48 -5.59 -2.36
C ASP A 39 8.11 -6.93 -1.96
N ALA A 40 9.22 -6.88 -1.22
CA ALA A 40 9.84 -8.08 -0.65
C ALA A 40 8.87 -8.85 0.27
N ILE A 41 8.13 -8.17 1.15
CA ILE A 41 7.12 -8.81 2.02
C ILE A 41 6.05 -9.53 1.19
N LEU A 42 5.54 -8.91 0.12
CA LEU A 42 4.53 -9.53 -0.74
C LEU A 42 5.10 -10.77 -1.45
N LEU A 43 6.33 -10.69 -1.96
CA LEU A 43 7.00 -11.81 -2.62
C LEU A 43 7.25 -12.97 -1.65
N GLU A 44 7.76 -12.69 -0.46
CA GLU A 44 8.06 -13.71 0.55
C GLU A 44 6.82 -14.40 1.08
N SER A 45 5.69 -13.68 1.12
CA SER A 45 4.38 -14.17 1.57
C SER A 45 3.59 -14.89 0.47
N ASN A 46 4.18 -15.13 -0.70
CA ASN A 46 3.51 -15.72 -1.86
C ASN A 46 2.22 -14.97 -2.26
N CYS A 47 2.18 -13.64 -2.08
CA CYS A 47 1.07 -12.80 -2.56
C CYS A 47 1.25 -12.58 -4.06
N SER A 48 0.49 -13.32 -4.88
CA SER A 48 0.60 -13.18 -6.33
C SER A 48 -0.15 -11.94 -6.85
N LEU A 49 0.33 -11.36 -7.97
CA LEU A 49 -0.38 -10.27 -8.64
C LEU A 49 -1.81 -10.67 -9.02
N THR A 50 -2.03 -11.91 -9.45
CA THR A 50 -3.36 -12.46 -9.77
C THR A 50 -4.33 -12.37 -8.60
N GLU A 51 -3.87 -12.63 -7.39
CA GLU A 51 -4.71 -12.56 -6.19
C GLU A 51 -4.99 -11.12 -5.78
N LEU A 52 -4.01 -10.22 -5.93
CA LEU A 52 -4.20 -8.78 -5.74
C LEU A 52 -5.22 -8.22 -6.76
N MET A 53 -5.16 -8.67 -8.01
CA MET A 53 -6.17 -8.34 -9.03
C MET A 53 -7.56 -8.87 -8.65
N GLY A 54 -7.63 -10.04 -8.01
CA GLY A 54 -8.86 -10.56 -7.41
C GLY A 54 -9.45 -9.68 -6.30
N LEU A 55 -8.64 -8.79 -5.70
CA LEU A 55 -9.13 -7.75 -4.78
C LEU A 55 -9.64 -6.51 -5.52
N GLY A 56 -9.36 -6.38 -6.81
CA GLY A 56 -9.68 -5.21 -7.65
C GLY A 56 -8.44 -4.40 -8.06
N ILE A 57 -7.27 -4.65 -7.45
CA ILE A 57 -6.05 -3.92 -7.76
C ILE A 57 -5.71 -4.13 -9.24
N ARG A 58 -5.75 -3.05 -10.02
CA ARG A 58 -5.50 -3.10 -11.47
C ARG A 58 -4.06 -3.45 -11.78
N GLU A 59 -3.14 -2.87 -11.02
CA GLU A 59 -1.71 -3.01 -11.22
C GLU A 59 -0.93 -2.69 -9.95
N LYS A 60 0.29 -3.22 -9.89
CA LYS A 60 1.28 -2.96 -8.85
C LYS A 60 2.43 -2.15 -9.45
N GLN A 61 2.84 -1.06 -8.80
CA GLN A 61 3.98 -0.24 -9.21
C GLN A 61 4.90 0.05 -8.03
N LEU A 62 6.18 0.33 -8.31
CA LEU A 62 7.13 0.80 -7.31
C LEU A 62 6.91 2.28 -7.00
N LEU A 63 6.94 2.64 -5.71
CA LEU A 63 6.75 4.00 -5.22
C LEU A 63 7.77 4.99 -5.81
N PHE A 64 9.02 4.58 -5.99
CA PHE A 64 10.08 5.46 -6.50
C PHE A 64 10.27 5.37 -8.03
N ALA A 65 9.45 4.58 -8.73
CA ALA A 65 9.46 4.57 -10.19
C ALA A 65 8.87 5.87 -10.76
N ASN A 66 9.25 6.18 -12.01
CA ASN A 66 8.65 7.28 -12.74
C ASN A 66 7.21 6.90 -13.16
N ARG A 67 6.23 7.58 -12.56
CA ARG A 67 4.80 7.27 -12.68
C ARG A 67 4.06 8.48 -13.26
N ASN A 68 3.08 8.20 -14.13
CA ASN A 68 2.27 9.24 -14.77
C ASN A 68 0.79 8.83 -14.84
N GLN A 69 0.27 8.32 -13.73
CA GLN A 69 -1.16 8.04 -13.60
C GLN A 69 -1.93 9.26 -13.17
N LYS A 70 -3.16 9.33 -13.67
CA LYS A 70 -4.21 10.26 -13.30
C LYS A 70 -5.52 9.46 -13.25
N ASP A 71 -6.46 9.91 -12.45
CA ASP A 71 -7.85 9.41 -12.45
C ASP A 71 -8.07 7.98 -11.91
N ALA A 72 -7.17 7.47 -11.05
CA ALA A 72 -7.39 6.22 -10.32
C ALA A 72 -7.19 6.41 -8.79
N PRO A 73 -7.94 5.68 -7.95
CA PRO A 73 -7.61 5.52 -6.54
C PRO A 73 -6.27 4.82 -6.36
N VAL A 74 -5.57 5.11 -5.27
CA VAL A 74 -4.28 4.49 -4.96
C VAL A 74 -4.26 3.87 -3.58
N VAL A 75 -3.63 2.70 -3.48
CA VAL A 75 -3.36 2.00 -2.24
C VAL A 75 -1.85 1.97 -2.06
N TYR A 76 -1.33 2.65 -1.06
CA TYR A 76 0.06 2.54 -0.64
C TYR A 76 0.18 1.39 0.35
N PHE A 77 1.01 0.40 0.05
CA PHE A 77 1.46 -0.62 0.99
C PHE A 77 2.98 -0.49 1.08
N VAL A 78 3.46 0.23 2.09
CA VAL A 78 4.83 0.79 2.10
C VAL A 78 5.45 0.72 3.49
N SER A 79 6.78 0.73 3.58
CA SER A 79 7.45 0.92 4.87
C SER A 79 7.26 2.34 5.41
N PRO A 80 7.26 2.55 6.74
CA PRO A 80 7.08 3.88 7.32
C PRO A 80 8.38 4.69 7.34
N GLY A 81 8.96 4.93 6.17
CA GLY A 81 10.14 5.78 5.97
C GLY A 81 9.78 7.26 5.77
N MET A 82 10.72 8.15 6.12
CA MET A 82 10.53 9.59 5.87
C MET A 82 10.59 9.92 4.38
N ASP A 83 11.44 9.22 3.63
CA ASP A 83 11.50 9.23 2.16
C ASP A 83 10.18 8.79 1.52
N VAL A 84 9.56 7.72 2.06
CA VAL A 84 8.23 7.27 1.65
C VAL A 84 7.17 8.34 1.93
N ALA A 85 7.18 8.92 3.13
CA ALA A 85 6.25 9.98 3.51
C ALA A 85 6.36 11.21 2.60
N GLN A 86 7.58 11.65 2.31
CA GLN A 86 7.85 12.72 1.34
C GLN A 86 7.27 12.38 -0.04
N LYS A 87 7.45 11.13 -0.50
CA LYS A 87 6.95 10.72 -1.79
C LYS A 87 5.43 10.68 -1.88
N ILE A 88 4.75 10.22 -0.81
CA ILE A 88 3.29 10.24 -0.71
C ILE A 88 2.76 11.68 -0.81
N VAL A 89 3.40 12.63 -0.10
CA VAL A 89 3.02 14.05 -0.15
C VAL A 89 3.29 14.66 -1.53
N GLU A 90 4.40 14.30 -2.19
CA GLU A 90 4.69 14.73 -3.56
C GLU A 90 3.62 14.22 -4.55
N ASP A 91 3.25 12.95 -4.46
CA ASP A 91 2.22 12.33 -5.30
C ASP A 91 0.85 13.03 -5.11
N ALA A 92 0.52 13.41 -3.88
CA ALA A 92 -0.67 14.19 -3.55
C ALA A 92 -0.63 15.61 -4.14
N ALA A 93 0.49 16.32 -3.99
CA ALA A 93 0.69 17.67 -4.53
C ALA A 93 0.59 17.69 -6.07
N ARG A 94 1.04 16.62 -6.71
CA ARG A 94 0.95 16.42 -8.17
C ARG A 94 -0.43 15.93 -8.64
N LYS A 95 -1.34 15.62 -7.72
CA LYS A 95 -2.69 15.09 -7.99
C LYS A 95 -2.66 13.87 -8.92
N LEU A 96 -1.75 12.93 -8.67
CA LEU A 96 -1.61 11.73 -9.49
C LEU A 96 -2.78 10.75 -9.32
N TYR A 97 -3.49 10.81 -8.20
CA TYR A 97 -4.54 9.85 -7.85
C TYR A 97 -5.77 10.56 -7.31
N THR A 98 -6.95 9.95 -7.47
CA THR A 98 -8.23 10.54 -7.04
C THR A 98 -8.44 10.47 -5.53
N SER A 99 -7.84 9.46 -4.89
CA SER A 99 -7.94 9.20 -3.45
C SER A 99 -6.79 8.28 -3.03
N ALA A 100 -6.30 8.42 -1.80
CA ALA A 100 -5.24 7.57 -1.27
C ALA A 100 -5.67 6.78 -0.05
N TYR A 101 -5.20 5.54 0.01
CA TYR A 101 -5.32 4.65 1.16
C TYR A 101 -3.92 4.20 1.55
N ILE A 102 -3.49 4.48 2.78
CA ILE A 102 -2.10 4.27 3.19
C ILE A 102 -2.06 3.17 4.24
N PHE A 103 -1.35 2.08 3.91
CA PHE A 103 -1.05 0.95 4.77
C PHE A 103 0.46 0.90 4.99
N VAL A 104 0.87 0.95 6.25
CA VAL A 104 2.27 0.85 6.64
C VAL A 104 2.59 -0.57 7.10
N THR A 105 3.75 -1.09 6.68
CA THR A 105 4.16 -2.47 7.01
C THR A 105 4.56 -2.66 8.48
N SER A 106 4.86 -1.56 9.18
CA SER A 106 5.17 -1.53 10.60
C SER A 106 4.68 -0.23 11.23
N GLN A 107 4.83 -0.10 12.55
CA GLN A 107 4.51 1.14 13.24
C GLN A 107 5.34 2.31 12.69
N ALA A 108 4.67 3.39 12.30
CA ALA A 108 5.32 4.63 11.90
C ALA A 108 5.77 5.42 13.14
N SER A 109 6.90 6.11 13.03
CA SER A 109 7.28 7.09 14.05
C SER A 109 6.32 8.28 14.03
N ASP A 110 6.19 8.94 15.18
CA ASP A 110 5.37 10.15 15.29
C ASP A 110 5.81 11.21 14.28
N ASP A 111 7.11 11.33 14.00
CA ASP A 111 7.64 12.27 13.01
C ASP A 111 7.10 11.97 11.59
N VAL A 112 7.11 10.71 11.18
CA VAL A 112 6.59 10.28 9.87
C VAL A 112 5.07 10.50 9.80
N PHE A 113 4.35 10.12 10.85
CA PHE A 113 2.91 10.32 10.93
C PHE A 113 2.53 11.81 10.89
N ASN A 114 3.21 12.63 11.68
CA ASN A 114 3.00 14.08 11.75
C ASN A 114 3.36 14.76 10.42
N TYR A 115 4.40 14.28 9.74
CA TYR A 115 4.76 14.79 8.42
C TYR A 115 3.65 14.55 7.40
N VAL A 116 3.13 13.31 7.31
CA VAL A 116 2.04 13.00 6.38
C VAL A 116 0.78 13.77 6.78
N SER A 117 0.36 13.72 8.04
CA SER A 117 -0.89 14.38 8.48
C SER A 117 -0.87 15.90 8.25
N THR A 118 0.27 16.55 8.49
CA THR A 118 0.40 18.01 8.35
C THR A 118 0.47 18.45 6.89
N ASN A 119 1.18 17.70 6.05
CA ASN A 119 1.51 18.14 4.69
C ASN A 119 0.56 17.56 3.63
N TYR A 120 -0.01 16.39 3.87
CA TYR A 120 -0.93 15.75 2.94
C TYR A 120 -2.20 16.59 2.73
N HIS A 121 -2.79 17.11 3.81
CA HIS A 121 -3.97 17.99 3.71
C HIS A 121 -3.68 19.33 3.03
N LYS A 122 -2.44 19.83 3.09
CA LYS A 122 -2.04 21.06 2.39
C LYS A 122 -1.82 20.83 0.89
N ALA A 123 -1.57 19.59 0.49
CA ALA A 123 -1.21 19.21 -0.87
C ALA A 123 -2.41 18.88 -1.76
N MET A 124 -3.58 18.53 -1.18
CA MET A 124 -4.82 18.26 -1.92
C MET A 124 -5.54 19.56 -2.32
#